data_AF-A0A1E4G610-F1
#
_entry.id   AF-A0A1E4G610-F1
#
_cell.length_a   1.000
_cell.length_b   1.000
_cell.length_c   1.000
_cell.angle_alpha   90.00
_cell.angle_beta   90.00
_cell.angle_gamma   90.00
#
_symmetry.space_group_name_H-M   'P 1'
#
loop_
_entity.id
_entity.type
_entity.pdbx_description
1 polymer ?
#
loop_
_entity_poly.entity_id
_entity_poly.type
_entity_poly.pdbx_seq_one_letter_code
_entity_poly.pdbx_strand_id
1 'polypeptide(L)'
;MLRVLTDWIEKRREIRLRWQRDARTVLHSHGRHAYYEAQRRASRARALHDRAGFWHWAKVAAEVARLSPDVEMDVKTVQAIADEELARSRQ
;
A
#
# COMPACT_ATOMS: atom_id res chain seq x y z
N MET A 1 32.81 -6.67 2.23
CA MET A 1 31.52 -7.37 2.42
C MET A 1 30.58 -6.64 3.39
N LEU A 2 31.03 -6.24 4.59
CA LEU A 2 30.21 -5.47 5.54
C LEU A 2 29.61 -4.17 4.97
N ARG A 3 30.40 -3.38 4.22
CA ARG A 3 29.94 -2.11 3.64
C ARG A 3 28.77 -2.27 2.65
N VAL A 4 28.81 -3.31 1.82
CA VAL A 4 27.72 -3.63 0.86
C VAL A 4 26.43 -4.05 1.57
N LEU A 5 26.56 -4.74 2.72
CA LEU A 5 25.41 -5.08 3.58
C LEU A 5 24.82 -3.84 4.26
N THR A 6 25.67 -2.94 4.76
CA THR A 6 25.22 -1.68 5.39
C THR A 6 24.48 -0.78 4.40
N ASP A 7 25.05 -0.57 3.20
CA ASP A 7 24.43 0.24 2.14
C ASP A 7 23.07 -0.34 1.69
N TRP A 8 22.96 -1.68 1.62
CA TRP A 8 21.71 -2.35 1.30
C TRP A 8 20.66 -2.18 2.41
N ILE A 9 21.07 -2.27 3.68
CA ILE A 9 20.18 -2.04 4.84
C ILE A 9 19.68 -0.59 4.86
N GLU A 10 20.55 0.39 4.62
CA GLU A 10 20.18 1.80 4.57
C GLU A 10 19.19 2.07 3.44
N LYS A 11 19.46 1.56 2.25
CA LYS A 11 18.54 1.68 1.10
C LYS A 11 17.19 1.01 1.36
N ARG A 12 17.18 -0.14 2.03
CA ARG A 12 15.93 -0.82 2.47
C ARG A 12 15.18 0.02 3.51
N ARG A 13 15.91 0.67 4.41
CA ARG A 13 15.33 1.53 5.45
C ARG A 13 14.67 2.76 4.84
N GLU A 14 15.31 3.41 3.88
CA GLU A 14 14.72 4.54 3.14
C GLU A 14 13.44 4.15 2.42
N ILE A 15 13.43 3.01 1.72
CA ILE A 15 12.23 2.49 1.06
C ILE A 15 11.11 2.25 2.06
N ARG A 16 11.43 1.64 3.21
CA ARG A 16 10.44 1.39 4.26
C ARG A 16 9.94 2.68 4.92
N LEU A 17 10.81 3.67 5.10
CA LEU A 17 10.44 4.99 5.61
C LEU A 17 9.47 5.68 4.66
N ARG A 18 9.68 5.55 3.35
CA ARG A 18 8.74 6.04 2.34
C ARG A 18 7.37 5.38 2.49
N TRP A 19 7.31 4.06 2.62
CA TRP A 19 6.04 3.35 2.85
C TRP A 19 5.36 3.77 4.14
N GLN A 20 6.11 3.93 5.23
CA GLN A 20 5.55 4.38 6.51
C GLN A 20 5.05 5.81 6.47
N ARG A 21 5.70 6.70 5.72
CA ARG A 21 5.28 8.08 5.54
C ARG A 21 3.97 8.14 4.75
N ASP A 22 3.89 7.39 3.67
CA ASP A 22 2.66 7.30 2.87
C ASP A 22 1.54 6.61 3.67
N ALA A 23 1.84 5.56 4.42
CA ALA A 23 0.89 4.89 5.31
C ALA A 23 0.32 5.84 6.36
N ARG A 24 1.17 6.64 7.02
CA ARG A 24 0.71 7.68 7.96
C ARG A 24 -0.14 8.73 7.28
N THR A 25 0.21 9.13 6.06
CA THR A 25 -0.56 10.12 5.29
C THR A 25 -1.95 9.59 4.96
N VAL A 26 -2.03 8.33 4.49
CA VAL A 26 -3.31 7.68 4.18
C VAL A 26 -4.12 7.46 5.44
N LEU A 27 -3.49 7.03 6.55
CA LEU A 27 -4.11 6.85 7.86
C LEU A 27 -4.70 8.15 8.40
N HIS A 28 -3.94 9.24 8.35
CA HIS A 28 -4.40 10.55 8.79
C HIS A 28 -5.59 11.06 7.95
N SER A 29 -5.59 10.78 6.64
CA SER A 29 -6.61 11.27 5.73
C SER A 29 -7.90 10.45 5.74
N HIS A 30 -7.81 9.13 5.96
CA HIS A 30 -8.94 8.19 5.79
C HIS A 30 -9.30 7.43 7.07
N GLY A 31 -8.56 7.62 8.16
CA GLY A 31 -8.80 6.98 9.45
C GLY A 31 -8.93 5.47 9.34
N ARG A 32 -10.05 4.93 9.83
CA ARG A 32 -10.34 3.48 9.79
C ARG A 32 -10.41 2.88 8.38
N HIS A 33 -10.70 3.68 7.35
CA HIS A 33 -10.79 3.24 5.95
C HIS A 33 -9.45 3.33 5.19
N ALA A 34 -8.39 3.75 5.86
CA ALA A 34 -7.06 3.88 5.26
C ALA A 34 -6.53 2.61 4.61
N TYR A 35 -6.87 1.44 5.18
CA TYR A 35 -6.48 0.17 4.61
C TYR A 35 -7.14 -0.05 3.24
N TYR A 36 -8.45 0.20 3.13
CA TYR A 36 -9.19 0.10 1.88
C TYR A 36 -8.69 1.09 0.83
N GLU A 37 -8.35 2.31 1.23
CA GLU A 37 -7.81 3.31 0.30
C GLU A 37 -6.42 2.89 -0.25
N ALA A 38 -5.55 2.35 0.60
CA ALA A 38 -4.27 1.81 0.14
C ALA A 38 -4.46 0.61 -0.80
N GLN A 39 -5.42 -0.27 -0.50
CA GLN A 39 -5.80 -1.39 -1.37
C GLN A 39 -6.39 -0.92 -2.70
N ARG A 40 -7.24 0.12 -2.70
CA ARG A 40 -7.79 0.72 -3.93
C ARG A 40 -6.67 1.22 -4.84
N ARG A 41 -5.68 1.92 -4.29
CA ARG A 41 -4.51 2.39 -5.07
C ARG A 41 -3.66 1.24 -5.59
N ALA A 42 -3.51 0.16 -4.83
CA ALA A 42 -2.83 -1.05 -5.31
C ALA A 42 -3.60 -1.71 -6.45
N SER A 43 -4.91 -1.91 -6.30
CA SER A 43 -5.79 -2.47 -7.33
C SER A 43 -5.80 -1.63 -8.60
N ARG A 44 -5.86 -0.30 -8.48
CA ARG A 44 -5.75 0.61 -9.60
C ARG A 44 -4.41 0.50 -10.33
N ALA A 45 -3.30 0.47 -9.58
CA ALA A 45 -1.98 0.27 -10.19
C ALA A 45 -1.89 -1.07 -10.93
N ARG A 46 -2.47 -2.14 -10.37
CA ARG A 46 -2.58 -3.45 -11.04
C ARG A 46 -3.41 -3.36 -12.33
N ALA A 47 -4.54 -2.67 -12.29
CA ALA A 47 -5.42 -2.48 -13.44
C ALA A 47 -4.72 -1.69 -14.58
N LEU A 48 -3.85 -0.76 -14.22
CA LEU A 48 -3.02 0.02 -15.14
C LEU A 48 -1.68 -0.65 -15.52
N HIS A 49 -1.47 -1.91 -15.13
CA HIS A 49 -0.21 -2.65 -15.31
C HIS A 49 1.04 -1.98 -14.71
N ASP A 50 0.88 -1.05 -13.77
CA ASP A 50 1.97 -0.46 -13.00
C ASP A 50 2.40 -1.38 -11.85
N ARG A 51 3.38 -2.24 -12.14
CA ARG A 51 3.95 -3.17 -11.15
C ARG A 51 4.61 -2.45 -9.97
N ALA A 52 5.27 -1.31 -10.20
CA ALA A 52 5.98 -0.60 -9.14
C ALA A 52 4.98 0.04 -8.17
N GLY A 53 3.94 0.69 -8.70
CA GLY A 53 2.83 1.24 -7.92
C GLY A 53 2.07 0.16 -7.16
N PHE A 54 1.79 -0.99 -7.78
CA PHE A 54 1.13 -2.11 -7.10
C PHE A 54 1.92 -2.54 -5.85
N TRP A 55 3.23 -2.80 -6.00
CA TRP A 55 4.06 -3.20 -4.87
C TRP A 55 4.17 -2.12 -3.79
N HIS A 56 4.30 -0.87 -4.20
CA HIS A 56 4.36 0.27 -3.28
C HIS A 56 3.10 0.35 -2.42
N TRP A 57 1.92 0.40 -3.05
CA TRP A 57 0.65 0.56 -2.33
C TRP A 57 0.28 -0.69 -1.53
N ALA A 58 0.63 -1.89 -1.99
CA ALA A 58 0.48 -3.11 -1.20
C ALA A 58 1.33 -3.07 0.08
N LYS A 59 2.55 -2.54 0.01
CA LYS A 59 3.41 -2.34 1.20
C LYS A 59 2.90 -1.23 2.11
N VAL A 60 2.35 -0.16 1.55
CA VAL A 60 1.66 0.88 2.32
C VAL A 60 0.46 0.31 3.08
N ALA A 61 -0.38 -0.52 2.45
CA ALA A 61 -1.52 -1.18 3.11
C ALA A 61 -1.07 -2.06 4.29
N ALA A 62 0.03 -2.80 4.13
CA ALA A 62 0.62 -3.59 5.21
C ALA A 62 1.13 -2.72 6.37
N GLU A 63 1.77 -1.58 6.09
CA GLU A 63 2.19 -0.65 7.14
C GLU A 63 1.00 0.07 7.80
N VAL A 64 -0.09 0.35 7.06
CA VAL A 64 -1.35 0.87 7.64
C VAL A 64 -1.93 -0.11 8.67
N ALA A 65 -2.07 -1.39 8.29
CA ALA A 65 -2.54 -2.44 9.20
C ALA A 65 -1.63 -2.62 10.43
N ARG A 66 -0.33 -2.36 10.27
CA ARG A 66 0.64 -2.42 11.37
C ARG A 66 0.56 -1.21 12.32
N LEU A 67 0.25 -0.02 11.78
CA LEU A 67 0.27 1.24 12.54
C LEU A 67 -1.02 1.49 13.32
N SER A 68 -2.15 0.94 12.88
CA SER A 68 -3.44 1.18 13.52
C SER A 68 -4.22 -0.13 13.61
N PRO A 69 -4.44 -0.66 14.82
CA PRO A 69 -5.22 -1.89 15.02
C PRO A 69 -6.72 -1.70 14.72
N ASP A 70 -7.21 -0.46 14.70
CA ASP A 70 -8.62 -0.13 14.49
C ASP A 70 -9.02 0.01 13.01
N VAL A 71 -8.12 -0.32 12.07
CA VAL A 71 -8.45 -0.26 10.64
C VAL A 71 -9.40 -1.38 10.27
N GLU A 72 -10.34 -1.06 9.41
CA GLU A 72 -11.30 -2.04 8.93
C GLU A 72 -10.65 -2.91 7.85
N MET A 73 -10.80 -4.23 8.00
CA MET A 73 -10.23 -5.22 7.09
C MET A 73 -11.24 -6.34 6.83
N ASP A 74 -12.10 -6.14 5.86
CA ASP A 74 -12.98 -7.17 5.31
C ASP A 74 -12.54 -7.58 3.90
N VAL A 75 -12.34 -8.89 3.71
CA VAL A 75 -11.89 -9.48 2.44
C VAL A 75 -12.91 -9.24 1.33
N LYS A 76 -14.22 -9.25 1.62
CA LYS A 76 -15.24 -9.01 0.59
C LYS A 76 -15.18 -7.58 0.09
N THR A 77 -14.99 -6.63 1.00
CA THR A 77 -14.79 -5.22 0.67
C THR A 77 -13.53 -4.99 -0.18
N VAL A 78 -12.41 -5.63 0.17
CA VAL A 78 -11.18 -5.56 -0.63
C VAL A 78 -11.39 -6.13 -2.04
N GLN A 79 -12.09 -7.27 -2.15
CA GLN A 79 -12.39 -7.89 -3.43
C GLN A 79 -13.26 -6.99 -4.30
N ALA A 80 -14.33 -6.40 -3.74
CA ALA A 80 -15.20 -5.47 -4.44
C ALA A 80 -14.43 -4.25 -4.98
N ILE A 81 -13.51 -3.69 -4.18
CA ILE A 81 -12.63 -2.61 -4.61
C ILE A 81 -11.74 -3.02 -5.78
N ALA A 82 -11.16 -4.23 -5.74
CA ALA A 82 -10.34 -4.72 -6.82
C ALA A 82 -11.13 -4.89 -8.13
N ASP A 83 -12.33 -5.45 -8.03
CA ASP A 83 -13.22 -5.64 -9.18
C ASP A 83 -13.69 -4.31 -9.77
N GLU A 84 -14.00 -3.33 -8.92
CA GLU A 84 -14.34 -1.96 -9.37
C GLU A 84 -13.20 -1.30 -10.15
N GLU A 85 -11.97 -1.34 -9.64
CA GLU A 85 -10.82 -0.70 -10.33
C GLU A 85 -10.48 -1.40 -11.64
N LEU A 86 -10.63 -2.73 -11.70
CA LEU A 86 -10.48 -3.51 -12.94
C LEU A 86 -11.58 -3.20 -13.96
N ALA A 87 -12.82 -2.98 -13.52
CA ALA A 87 -13.90 -2.59 -14.41
C ALA A 87 -13.68 -1.18 -14.97
N ARG A 88 -13.21 -0.24 -14.15
CA ARG A 88 -12.91 1.14 -14.57
C ARG A 88 -11.78 1.24 -15.57
N SER A 89 -10.74 0.40 -15.48
CA SER A 89 -9.61 0.44 -16.42
C SER A 89 -9.93 -0.11 -17.81
N ARG A 90 -11.10 -0.73 -17.99
CA ARG A 90 -11.57 -1.30 -19.27
C ARG A 90 -12.49 -0.35 -20.05
N GLN A 91 -12.90 0.76 -19.44
CA GLN A 91 -13.69 1.83 -20.06
C GLN A 91 -12.77 2.90 -20.64
#